data_AF-A0AA40Y927-F1
#
_entry.id   AF-A0AA40Y927-F1
#
_cell.length_a   1.000
_cell.length_b   1.000
_cell.length_c   1.000
_cell.angle_alpha   90.00
_cell.angle_beta   90.00
_cell.angle_gamma   90.00
#
_symmetry.space_group_name_H-M   'P 1'
#
loop_
_entity.id
_entity.type
_entity.pdbx_description
1 polymer ?
#
loop_
_entity_poly.entity_id
_entity_poly.type
_entity_poly.pdbx_seq_one_letter_code
_entity_poly.pdbx_strand_id
1 'polypeptide(L)'
;MPLPADFYWTTRSSSHRDDLPTVIACEGVRVVVMIQRVNDGIWIASLDRHRHGPGGPFRWCSSYEQGRVGAELWVTRHEARLRDDVAKISGYRDAIAGNRLLKETLKPPFGWMG
;
A
#
# COMPACT_ATOMS: atom_id res chain seq x y z
N MET A 1 -6.89 -16.82 -3.25
CA MET A 1 -5.49 -17.25 -3.49
C MET A 1 -4.67 -16.68 -2.35
N PRO A 2 -3.71 -17.44 -1.79
CA PRO A 2 -2.80 -16.85 -0.80
C PRO A 2 -2.07 -15.66 -1.43
N LEU A 3 -1.74 -14.65 -0.62
CA LEU A 3 -0.90 -13.54 -1.07
C LEU A 3 0.44 -14.09 -1.57
N PRO A 4 1.04 -13.48 -2.61
CA PRO A 4 2.40 -13.82 -3.00
C PRO A 4 3.39 -13.60 -1.85
N ALA A 5 4.55 -14.25 -1.92
CA ALA A 5 5.59 -14.14 -0.90
C ALA A 5 5.92 -12.67 -0.58
N ASP A 6 6.24 -12.37 0.67
CA ASP A 6 6.59 -11.03 1.18
C ASP A 6 5.44 -10.00 1.20
N PHE A 7 4.30 -10.28 0.57
CA PHE A 7 3.09 -9.51 0.75
C PHE A 7 2.33 -10.03 1.97
N TYR A 8 1.97 -9.13 2.87
CA TYR A 8 1.26 -9.49 4.10
C TYR A 8 0.20 -8.47 4.47
N TRP A 9 -0.84 -8.96 5.14
CA TRP A 9 -1.84 -8.12 5.77
C TRP A 9 -1.31 -7.52 7.07
N THR A 10 -1.59 -6.24 7.29
CA THR A 10 -1.23 -5.51 8.50
C THR A 10 -2.26 -4.43 8.81
N THR A 11 -2.15 -3.81 9.98
CA THR A 11 -3.01 -2.71 10.40
C THR A 11 -2.49 -1.37 9.86
N ARG A 12 -3.33 -0.34 9.85
CA ARG A 12 -2.90 1.02 9.42
C ARG A 12 -1.94 1.66 10.43
N SER A 13 -2.13 1.34 11.71
CA SER A 13 -1.31 1.78 12.83
C SER A 13 -0.95 0.59 13.72
N SER A 14 0.28 0.56 14.23
CA SER A 14 0.71 -0.41 15.23
C SER A 14 0.14 -0.14 16.64
N SER A 15 -0.53 1.01 16.83
CA SER A 15 -1.03 1.47 18.14
C SER A 15 -2.19 0.65 18.70
N HIS A 16 -2.94 -0.05 17.85
CA HIS A 16 -4.09 -0.85 18.25
C HIS A 16 -3.93 -2.27 17.73
N ARG A 17 -3.60 -3.20 18.65
CA ARG A 17 -3.28 -4.59 18.32
C ARG A 17 -4.50 -5.37 17.80
N ASP A 18 -5.70 -4.96 18.20
CA ASP A 18 -6.97 -5.61 17.84
C ASP A 18 -7.63 -5.01 16.58
N ASP A 19 -6.97 -4.05 15.92
CA ASP A 19 -7.50 -3.45 14.70
C ASP A 19 -7.56 -4.48 13.57
N LEU A 20 -8.63 -4.38 12.78
CA LEU A 20 -8.78 -5.18 11.57
C LEU A 20 -7.61 -4.91 10.61
N PRO A 21 -6.94 -5.96 10.08
CA PRO A 21 -5.93 -5.81 9.05
C PRO A 21 -6.55 -5.19 7.80
N THR A 22 -6.13 -3.99 7.47
CA THR A 22 -6.71 -3.18 6.38
C THR A 22 -5.66 -2.74 5.37
N VAL A 23 -4.41 -3.18 5.53
CA VAL A 23 -3.30 -2.79 4.66
C VAL A 23 -2.65 -4.05 4.13
N ILE A 24 -2.38 -4.10 2.83
CA ILE A 24 -1.39 -5.05 2.28
C ILE A 24 -0.09 -4.29 2.11
N ALA A 25 0.98 -4.81 2.69
CA ALA A 25 2.33 -4.26 2.58
C ALA A 25 3.31 -5.30 2.02
N CYS A 26 4.37 -4.80 1.40
CA CYS A 26 5.54 -5.57 0.97
C CYS A 26 6.77 -4.75 1.36
N GLU A 27 7.70 -5.33 2.13
CA GLU A 27 8.92 -4.64 2.60
C GLU A 27 8.63 -3.25 3.23
N GLY A 28 7.56 -3.14 4.02
CA GLY A 28 7.14 -1.88 4.64
C GLY A 28 6.54 -0.83 3.68
N VAL A 29 6.37 -1.14 2.40
CA VAL A 29 5.64 -0.32 1.42
C VAL A 29 4.18 -0.75 1.39
N ARG A 30 3.27 0.19 1.65
CA ARG A 30 1.82 -0.03 1.64
C ARG A 30 1.29 0.05 0.21
N VAL A 31 0.88 -1.08 -0.36
CA VAL A 31 0.41 -1.17 -1.75
C VAL A 31 -1.11 -1.12 -1.87
N VAL A 32 -1.82 -1.63 -0.86
CA VAL A 32 -3.28 -1.52 -0.74
C VAL A 32 -3.63 -0.98 0.63
N VAL A 33 -4.62 -0.09 0.70
CA VAL A 33 -5.24 0.35 1.96
C VAL A 33 -6.75 0.27 1.82
N MET A 34 -7.38 -0.44 2.74
CA MET A 34 -8.83 -0.49 2.91
C MET A 34 -9.27 0.48 4.00
N ILE A 35 -10.36 1.18 3.76
CA ILE A 35 -10.98 2.12 4.70
C ILE A 35 -12.48 1.83 4.72
N GLN A 36 -13.08 1.78 5.90
CA GLN A 36 -14.51 1.91 6.05
C GLN A 36 -14.86 3.40 6.15
N ARG A 37 -15.78 3.86 5.31
CA ARG A 37 -16.31 5.21 5.38
C ARG A 37 -17.14 5.36 6.66
N VAL A 38 -16.97 6.49 7.35
CA VAL A 38 -17.64 6.76 8.62
C VAL A 38 -19.14 7.03 8.44
N ASN A 39 -19.54 7.64 7.32
CA ASN A 39 -20.91 8.10 7.10
C ASN A 39 -21.90 6.99 6.72
N ASP A 40 -21.45 6.00 5.94
CA ASP A 40 -22.32 4.97 5.34
C ASP A 40 -21.82 3.53 5.59
N GLY A 41 -20.69 3.38 6.30
CA GLY A 41 -20.12 2.07 6.60
C GLY A 41 -19.57 1.33 5.37
N ILE A 42 -19.52 1.97 4.20
CA ILE A 42 -19.08 1.33 2.96
C ILE A 42 -17.55 1.16 3.00
N TRP A 43 -17.10 -0.03 2.61
CA TRP A 43 -15.68 -0.31 2.46
C TRP A 43 -15.16 0.13 1.10
N ILE A 44 -14.00 0.77 1.10
CA ILE A 44 -13.24 1.09 -0.11
C ILE A 44 -11.85 0.50 -0.03
N ALA A 45 -11.31 0.07 -1.17
CA ALA A 45 -9.93 -0.36 -1.32
C ALA A 45 -9.19 0.64 -2.23
N SER A 46 -8.25 1.40 -1.66
CA SER A 46 -7.28 2.20 -2.41
C SER A 46 -6.16 1.28 -2.89
N LEU A 47 -6.12 1.06 -4.19
CA LEU A 47 -5.09 0.28 -4.87
C LEU A 47 -3.95 1.22 -5.27
N ASP A 48 -2.75 0.67 -5.48
CA ASP A 48 -1.56 1.46 -5.85
C ASP A 48 -1.32 2.63 -4.89
N ARG A 49 -1.52 2.38 -3.59
CA ARG A 49 -1.40 3.41 -2.56
C ARG A 49 -0.03 4.08 -2.59
N HIS A 50 1.03 3.30 -2.83
CA HIS A 50 2.41 3.77 -2.93
C HIS A 50 2.66 4.67 -4.13
N ARG A 51 1.84 4.59 -5.19
CA ARG A 51 2.01 5.38 -6.42
C ARG A 51 1.21 6.68 -6.41
N HIS A 52 0.04 6.68 -5.78
CA HIS A 52 -0.89 7.81 -5.83
C HIS A 52 -1.03 8.57 -4.52
N GLY A 53 -0.65 7.98 -3.38
CA GLY A 53 -0.77 8.63 -2.09
C GLY A 53 -2.23 8.79 -1.62
N PRO A 54 -2.47 9.69 -0.64
CA PRO A 54 -3.81 10.14 -0.23
C PRO A 54 -4.66 10.58 -1.42
N GLY A 55 -5.89 10.07 -1.53
CA GLY A 55 -6.82 10.49 -2.59
C GLY A 55 -6.62 9.81 -3.95
N GLY A 56 -5.72 8.83 -4.06
CA GLY A 56 -5.57 8.00 -5.25
C GLY A 56 -6.81 7.16 -5.59
N PRO A 57 -6.81 6.50 -6.77
CA PRO A 57 -7.92 5.66 -7.23
C PRO A 57 -8.31 4.59 -6.20
N PHE A 58 -9.61 4.33 -6.10
CA PHE A 58 -10.14 3.30 -5.22
C PHE A 58 -11.24 2.47 -5.89
N ARG A 59 -11.59 1.37 -5.23
CA ARG A 59 -12.69 0.48 -5.60
C ARG A 59 -13.65 0.34 -4.43
N TRP A 60 -14.94 0.36 -4.74
CA TRP A 60 -16.01 0.06 -3.78
C TRP A 60 -16.02 -1.43 -3.45
N CYS A 61 -16.20 -1.76 -2.18
CA CYS A 61 -16.29 -3.13 -1.69
C CYS A 61 -17.68 -3.35 -1.10
N SER A 62 -18.26 -4.54 -1.33
CA SER A 62 -19.54 -4.93 -0.75
C SER A 62 -19.44 -5.29 0.73
N SER A 63 -18.26 -5.75 1.18
CA SER A 63 -17.93 -5.95 2.59
C SER A 63 -16.42 -5.87 2.80
N TYR A 64 -15.98 -5.93 4.07
CA TYR A 64 -14.56 -6.05 4.41
C TYR A 64 -13.94 -7.32 3.81
N GLU A 65 -14.60 -8.46 3.98
CA GLU A 65 -14.14 -9.78 3.53
C GLU A 65 -14.04 -9.83 2.01
N GLN A 66 -15.06 -9.32 1.30
CA GLN A 66 -15.04 -9.25 -0.17
C GLN A 66 -13.96 -8.29 -0.67
N GLY A 67 -13.77 -7.16 0.02
CA GLY A 67 -12.69 -6.23 -0.29
C GLY A 67 -11.30 -6.87 -0.11
N ARG A 68 -11.12 -7.72 0.91
CA ARG A 68 -9.88 -8.48 1.12
C ARG A 68 -9.61 -9.47 0.00
N VAL A 69 -10.60 -10.28 -0.36
CA VAL A 69 -10.47 -11.24 -1.49
C VAL A 69 -10.13 -10.50 -2.79
N GLY A 70 -10.81 -9.39 -3.07
CA GLY A 70 -10.53 -8.56 -4.23
C GLY A 70 -9.12 -7.96 -4.22
N ALA A 71 -8.66 -7.48 -3.05
CA ALA A 71 -7.32 -6.94 -2.88
C ALA A 71 -6.22 -8.00 -3.09
N GLU A 72 -6.40 -9.20 -2.54
CA GLU A 72 -5.48 -10.33 -2.72
C GLU A 72 -5.37 -10.75 -4.19
N LEU A 73 -6.52 -10.86 -4.88
CA LEU A 73 -6.57 -11.14 -6.31
C LEU A 73 -5.88 -10.06 -7.14
N TRP A 74 -6.07 -8.79 -6.77
CA TRP A 74 -5.42 -7.68 -7.45
C TRP A 74 -3.90 -7.68 -7.25
N VAL A 75 -3.41 -7.93 -6.04
CA VAL A 75 -1.97 -8.05 -5.74
C VAL A 75 -1.38 -9.20 -6.54
N THR A 76 -2.02 -10.37 -6.52
CA THR A 76 -1.56 -11.54 -7.29
C THR A 76 -1.48 -11.22 -8.79
N ARG A 77 -2.47 -10.52 -9.34
CA ARG A 77 -2.49 -10.13 -10.77
C ARG A 77 -1.37 -9.14 -11.14
N HIS A 78 -0.94 -8.29 -10.21
CA HIS A 78 0.03 -7.22 -10.48
C HIS A 78 1.37 -7.42 -9.77
N GLU A 79 1.64 -8.62 -9.27
CA GLU A 79 2.79 -8.92 -8.41
C GLU A 79 4.10 -8.37 -8.98
N ALA A 80 4.43 -8.72 -10.24
CA ALA A 80 5.69 -8.32 -10.86
C ALA A 80 5.88 -6.79 -10.87
N ARG A 81 4.82 -6.04 -11.21
CA ARG A 81 4.86 -4.58 -11.22
C ARG A 81 4.97 -4.02 -9.80
N LEU A 82 4.25 -4.60 -8.84
CA LEU A 82 4.31 -4.15 -7.45
C LEU A 82 5.70 -4.36 -6.85
N ARG A 83 6.36 -5.48 -7.15
CA ARG A 83 7.75 -5.73 -6.73
C ARG A 83 8.72 -4.72 -7.34
N ASP A 84 8.60 -4.41 -8.63
CA ASP A 84 9.39 -3.37 -9.28
C ASP A 84 9.18 -1.98 -8.65
N ASP A 85 7.92 -1.61 -8.40
CA ASP A 85 7.58 -0.35 -7.71
C ASP A 85 8.16 -0.32 -6.28
N VAL A 86 8.10 -1.43 -5.53
CA VAL A 86 8.68 -1.55 -4.18
C VAL A 86 10.19 -1.42 -4.22
N ALA A 87 10.87 -2.11 -5.14
CA ALA A 87 12.33 -2.02 -5.29
C ALA A 87 12.80 -0.58 -5.58
N LYS A 88 12.08 0.16 -6.43
CA LYS A 88 12.35 1.59 -6.70
C LYS A 88 12.20 2.44 -5.45
N ILE A 89 11.19 2.17 -4.63
CA ILE A 89 10.97 2.88 -3.36
C ILE A 89 12.07 2.55 -2.35
N SER A 90 12.43 1.27 -2.20
CA SER A 90 13.50 0.84 -1.30
C SER A 90 14.83 1.48 -1.67
N GLY A 91 15.22 1.44 -2.95
CA GLY A 91 16.45 2.09 -3.43
C GLY A 91 16.47 3.61 -3.21
N TYR A 92 15.33 4.28 -3.40
CA TYR A 92 15.19 5.72 -3.09
C TYR A 92 15.38 6.00 -1.60
N ARG A 93 14.75 5.20 -0.73
CA ARG A 93 14.86 5.34 0.73
C ARG A 93 16.28 5.06 1.23
N ASP A 94 16.93 4.05 0.69
CA ASP A 94 18.29 3.67 1.06
C ASP A 94 19.30 4.75 0.65
N ALA A 95 19.16 5.35 -0.54
CA ALA A 95 19.99 6.47 -0.97
C ALA A 95 19.88 7.67 -0.02
N ILE A 96 18.66 8.02 0.39
CA ILE A 96 18.43 9.11 1.36
C ILE A 96 18.93 8.75 2.75
N ALA A 97 18.77 7.50 3.18
CA ALA A 97 19.29 7.05 4.47
C ALA A 97 20.82 7.12 4.51
N GLY A 98 21.50 6.79 3.41
CA GLY A 98 22.95 6.91 3.26
C GLY A 98 23.43 8.37 3.17
N ASN A 99 22.65 9.27 2.58
CA ASN A 99 22.93 10.70 2.57
C ASN A 99 21.63 11.54 2.54
N ARG A 100 21.28 12.12 3.69
CA ARG A 100 20.03 12.88 3.86
C ARG A 100 19.97 14.15 2.98
N LEU A 101 21.12 14.69 2.57
CA LEU A 101 21.17 15.87 1.69
C LEU A 101 20.66 15.57 0.27
N LEU A 102 20.61 14.29 -0.12
CA LEU A 102 20.06 13.90 -1.43
C LEU A 102 18.54 14.10 -1.53
N LYS A 103 17.83 14.32 -0.41
CA LYS A 103 16.37 14.50 -0.46
C LYS A 103 15.94 15.66 -1.37
N GLU A 104 16.73 16.74 -1.40
CA GLU A 104 16.44 17.94 -2.20
C GLU A 104 16.70 17.76 -3.70
N THR A 105 17.52 16.78 -4.09
CA THR A 105 18.00 16.61 -5.48
C THR A 105 17.55 15.31 -6.12
N LEU A 106 17.37 14.25 -5.33
CA LEU A 106 16.94 12.95 -5.79
C LEU A 106 15.43 12.94 -6.02
N LYS A 107 15.03 12.74 -7.27
CA LYS A 107 13.62 12.65 -7.64
C LYS A 107 12.98 11.39 -7.03
N PRO A 108 11.86 11.50 -6.31
CA PRO A 108 11.15 10.34 -5.81
C PRO A 108 10.59 9.48 -6.95
N PRO A 109 10.47 8.16 -6.76
CA PRO A 109 9.95 7.26 -7.79
C PRO A 109 8.48 7.56 -8.15
N PHE A 110 7.72 8.14 -7.21
CA PHE A 110 6.33 8.56 -7.42
C PHE A 110 6.11 9.99 -6.92
N GLY A 111 5.35 10.78 -7.68
CA GLY A 111 5.30 12.24 -7.54
C GLY A 111 4.77 12.77 -6.20
N TRP A 112 4.03 11.98 -5.42
CA TRP A 112 3.50 12.39 -4.13
C TRP A 112 4.44 12.13 -2.94
N MET A 113 5.59 11.47 -3.17
CA MET A 113 6.49 11.01 -2.09
C MET A 113 7.57 12.02 -1.68
N GLY A 114 7.58 13.24 -2.24
CA GLY A 114 8.54 14.31 -1.93
C GLY A 114 8.25 15.04 -0.62
#